data_AF-A0A9X7FY61-F1
#
_entry.id   AF-A0A9X7FY61-F1
#
_cell.length_a   1.000
_cell.length_b   1.000
_cell.length_c   1.000
_cell.angle_alpha   90.00
_cell.angle_beta   90.00
_cell.angle_gamma   90.00
#
_symmetry.space_group_name_H-M   'P 1'
#
loop_
_entity.id
_entity.type
_entity.pdbx_description
1 polymer ?
#
loop_
_entity_poly.entity_id
_entity_poly.type
_entity_poly.pdbx_seq_one_letter_code
_entity_poly.pdbx_strand_id
1 'polypeptide(L)'
;MHRDQNFIVKIKGEYITSLQIDNDGKIRHIEMSEDMQDAKTFKVGSTLYDFKSNPKKVLEENYKDVGYELIPVKLMVDYENPIFTEGDLIAVKFEPMVHGKVVSIFPFGNNDIRVELNTSDGNTHTLNLPPHMLVKVHG
;
A
#
# COMPACT_ATOMS: atom_id res chain seq x y z
N MET A 1 -1.94 10.11 -21.78
CA MET A 1 -1.61 9.10 -20.75
C MET A 1 -1.78 9.73 -19.38
N HIS A 2 -2.75 9.27 -18.59
CA HIS A 2 -2.90 9.72 -17.20
C HIS A 2 -1.75 9.14 -16.36
N ARG A 3 -1.13 9.96 -15.50
CA ARG A 3 -0.11 9.48 -14.55
C ARG A 3 -0.82 8.80 -13.39
N ASP A 4 -0.23 7.73 -12.85
CA ASP A 4 -0.69 7.11 -11.61
C ASP A 4 -0.80 8.17 -10.51
N GLN A 5 -1.92 8.17 -9.78
CA GLN A 5 -2.17 9.12 -8.69
C GLN A 5 -2.26 8.37 -7.37
N ASN A 6 -1.41 8.75 -6.42
CA ASN A 6 -1.54 8.35 -5.03
C ASN A 6 -2.21 9.48 -4.25
N PHE A 7 -3.19 9.17 -3.42
CA PHE A 7 -3.93 10.15 -2.65
C PHE A 7 -4.52 9.55 -1.38
N ILE A 8 -4.78 10.43 -0.42
CA ILE A 8 -5.64 10.15 0.75
C ILE A 8 -6.95 10.89 0.53
N VAL A 9 -8.02 10.38 1.13
CA VAL A 9 -9.34 11.01 1.09
C VAL A 9 -9.76 11.40 2.49
N LYS A 10 -10.27 12.63 2.61
CA LYS A 10 -10.87 13.17 3.82
C LYS A 10 -12.33 13.51 3.56
N ILE A 11 -13.22 13.15 4.48
CA ILE A 11 -14.66 13.40 4.41
C ILE A 11 -15.06 14.03 5.75
N LYS A 12 -15.68 15.22 5.72
CA LYS A 12 -16.18 15.93 6.92
C LYS A 12 -15.17 16.15 8.05
N GLY A 13 -13.86 16.12 7.77
CA GLY A 13 -12.84 16.26 8.81
C GLY A 13 -12.09 14.97 9.14
N GLU A 14 -12.60 13.81 8.74
CA GLU A 14 -12.04 12.49 9.04
C GLU A 14 -11.39 11.87 7.80
N TYR A 15 -10.32 11.11 8.00
CA TYR A 15 -9.56 10.41 6.96
C TYR A 15 -10.08 8.99 6.79
N ILE A 16 -10.22 8.53 5.54
CA ILE A 16 -10.61 7.15 5.29
C ILE A 16 -9.45 6.21 5.65
N THR A 17 -9.70 5.23 6.51
CA THR A 17 -8.73 4.22 6.96
C THR A 17 -8.99 2.85 6.31
N SER A 18 -10.25 2.57 5.95
CA SER A 18 -10.64 1.37 5.22
C SER A 18 -11.76 1.68 4.23
N LEU A 19 -11.74 1.00 3.09
CA LEU A 19 -12.76 1.12 2.05
C LEU A 19 -12.86 -0.18 1.27
N GLN A 20 -14.08 -0.70 1.16
CA GLN A 20 -14.44 -1.82 0.30
C GLN A 20 -15.53 -1.39 -0.67
N ILE A 21 -15.27 -1.57 -1.96
CA ILE A 21 -16.20 -1.29 -3.05
C ILE A 21 -16.46 -2.61 -3.77
N ASP A 22 -17.71 -2.89 -4.08
CA ASP A 22 -18.05 -4.08 -4.88
C ASP A 22 -17.78 -3.87 -6.39
N ASN A 23 -17.98 -4.93 -7.17
CA ASN A 23 -17.75 -4.90 -8.62
C ASN A 23 -18.69 -3.95 -9.38
N ASP A 24 -19.80 -3.54 -8.76
CA ASP A 24 -20.77 -2.60 -9.33
C ASP A 24 -20.46 -1.14 -9.00
N GLY A 25 -19.41 -0.89 -8.20
CA GLY A 25 -19.03 0.46 -7.77
C GLY A 25 -19.77 0.96 -6.54
N LYS A 26 -20.41 0.08 -5.76
CA LYS A 26 -21.08 0.46 -4.51
C LYS A 26 -20.17 0.27 -3.31
N ILE A 27 -20.19 1.23 -2.40
CA ILE A 27 -19.48 1.15 -1.12
C ILE A 27 -20.17 0.11 -0.24
N ARG A 28 -19.42 -0.90 0.18
CA ARG A 28 -19.87 -1.95 1.10
C ARG A 28 -19.44 -1.67 2.53
N HIS A 29 -18.25 -1.10 2.68
CA HIS A 29 -17.66 -0.80 3.97
C HIS A 29 -16.78 0.44 3.86
N ILE A 30 -16.86 1.30 4.87
CA ILE A 30 -15.99 2.47 5.01
C ILE A 30 -15.70 2.69 6.50
N GLU A 31 -14.43 2.88 6.83
CA GLU A 31 -13.98 3.29 8.16
C GLU A 31 -13.19 4.58 8.03
N MET A 32 -13.32 5.43 9.06
CA MET A 32 -12.70 6.75 9.10
C MET A 32 -12.07 6.99 10.48
N SER A 33 -11.06 7.84 10.52
CA SER A 33 -10.36 8.28 11.75
C SER A 33 -10.09 9.79 11.66
N GLU A 34 -10.08 10.48 12.80
CA GLU A 34 -9.63 11.86 12.88
C GLU A 34 -8.09 11.97 12.77
N ASP A 35 -7.36 10.88 13.02
CA ASP A 35 -5.90 10.84 12.90
C ASP A 35 -5.48 10.56 11.45
N MET A 36 -4.67 11.46 10.89
CA MET A 36 -4.11 11.32 9.56
C MET A 36 -3.14 10.14 9.46
N GLN A 37 -2.54 9.69 10.57
CA GLN A 37 -1.59 8.57 10.57
C GLN A 37 -2.25 7.24 10.24
N ASP A 38 -3.55 7.10 10.51
CA ASP A 38 -4.33 5.90 10.20
C ASP A 38 -4.82 5.88 8.74
N ALA A 39 -4.60 6.97 8.00
CA ALA A 39 -5.21 7.18 6.70
C ALA A 39 -4.70 6.19 5.65
N LYS A 40 -5.66 5.58 4.95
CA LYS A 40 -5.38 4.70 3.81
C LYS A 40 -4.93 5.52 2.61
N THR A 41 -3.81 5.13 2.02
CA THR A 41 -3.39 5.64 0.72
C THR A 41 -4.06 4.84 -0.40
N PHE A 42 -4.72 5.54 -1.31
CA PHE A 42 -5.31 4.98 -2.51
C PHE A 42 -4.38 5.20 -3.71
N LYS A 43 -4.31 4.21 -4.60
CA LYS A 43 -3.62 4.32 -5.88
C LYS A 43 -4.63 4.10 -7.01
N VAL A 44 -4.74 5.06 -7.92
CA VAL A 44 -5.50 4.90 -9.17
C VAL A 44 -4.52 4.89 -10.32
N GLY A 45 -4.37 3.71 -10.91
CA GLY A 45 -3.55 3.51 -12.10
C GLY A 45 -4.25 4.00 -13.37
N SER A 46 -3.47 4.35 -14.38
CA SER A 46 -3.97 4.85 -15.67
C SER A 46 -4.96 3.92 -16.39
N THR A 47 -4.89 2.60 -16.16
CA THR A 47 -5.80 1.57 -16.72
C THR A 47 -7.06 1.35 -15.90
N LEU A 48 -7.14 1.89 -14.69
CA LEU A 48 -8.25 1.70 -13.75
C LEU A 48 -9.15 2.93 -13.63
N TYR A 49 -8.88 3.99 -14.39
CA TYR A 49 -9.63 5.25 -14.30
C TYR A 49 -11.11 5.07 -14.67
N ASP A 50 -11.40 4.21 -15.65
CA ASP A 50 -12.75 3.91 -16.14
C ASP A 50 -13.42 2.72 -15.41
N PHE A 51 -12.74 2.13 -14.44
CA PHE A 51 -13.29 0.98 -13.72
C PHE A 51 -14.38 1.43 -12.74
N LYS A 52 -15.52 0.74 -12.72
CA LYS A 52 -16.66 1.13 -11.86
C LYS A 52 -16.33 1.16 -10.38
N SER A 53 -15.39 0.32 -9.92
CA SER A 53 -14.91 0.32 -8.54
C SER A 53 -13.71 1.24 -8.29
N ASN A 54 -13.44 2.20 -9.19
CA ASN A 54 -12.41 3.22 -8.98
C ASN A 54 -12.73 4.02 -7.70
N PRO A 55 -11.90 3.92 -6.65
CA PRO A 55 -12.19 4.53 -5.35
C PRO A 55 -12.29 6.06 -5.43
N LYS A 56 -11.54 6.70 -6.32
CA LYS A 56 -11.62 8.15 -6.50
C LYS A 56 -13.02 8.56 -6.95
N LYS A 57 -13.51 7.93 -8.03
CA LYS A 57 -14.79 8.24 -8.65
C LYS A 57 -15.95 7.88 -7.71
N VAL A 58 -15.91 6.70 -7.12
CA VAL A 58 -16.97 6.24 -6.20
C VAL A 58 -17.08 7.17 -4.99
N LEU A 59 -15.96 7.54 -4.37
CA LEU A 59 -16.00 8.45 -3.22
C LEU A 59 -16.42 9.87 -3.61
N GLU A 60 -15.95 10.38 -4.74
CA GLU A 60 -16.35 11.70 -5.25
C GLU A 60 -17.87 11.75 -5.53
N GLU A 61 -18.43 10.75 -6.21
CA GLU A 61 -19.86 10.68 -6.51
C GLU A 61 -20.73 10.61 -5.25
N ASN A 62 -20.26 9.93 -4.20
CA ASN A 62 -21.01 9.76 -2.96
C ASN A 62 -20.83 10.91 -1.96
N TYR A 63 -19.69 11.60 -1.98
CA TYR A 63 -19.32 12.53 -0.90
C TYR A 63 -18.94 13.95 -1.35
N LYS A 64 -18.92 14.28 -2.65
CA LYS A 64 -18.56 15.62 -3.14
C LYS A 64 -19.25 16.78 -2.42
N ASP A 65 -20.51 16.60 -2.04
CA ASP A 65 -21.34 17.66 -1.46
C ASP A 65 -21.24 17.75 0.07
N VAL A 66 -20.45 16.86 0.70
CA VAL A 66 -20.34 16.75 2.17
C VAL A 66 -18.91 16.94 2.68
N GLY A 67 -18.11 17.78 2.01
CA GLY A 67 -16.75 18.09 2.45
C GLY A 67 -15.76 16.99 2.11
N TYR A 68 -15.83 16.49 0.87
CA TYR A 68 -14.84 15.60 0.26
C TYR A 68 -13.60 16.39 -0.12
N GLU A 69 -12.44 15.92 0.33
CA GLU A 69 -11.15 16.47 0.01
C GLU A 69 -10.19 15.37 -0.44
N LEU A 70 -9.55 15.59 -1.59
CA LEU A 70 -8.46 14.76 -2.09
C LEU A 70 -7.14 15.39 -1.71
N ILE A 71 -6.37 14.68 -0.90
CA ILE A 71 -5.04 15.10 -0.50
C ILE A 71 -4.03 14.33 -1.37
N PRO A 72 -3.39 14.99 -2.34
CA PRO A 72 -2.42 14.32 -3.21
C PRO A 72 -1.21 13.90 -2.38
N VAL A 73 -0.91 12.61 -2.38
CA VAL A 73 0.29 12.09 -1.73
C VAL A 73 1.41 12.10 -2.75
N LYS A 74 2.24 13.14 -2.69
CA LYS A 74 3.53 13.15 -3.36
C LYS A 74 4.47 12.33 -2.50
N LEU A 75 4.74 11.09 -2.89
CA LEU A 75 5.84 10.33 -2.31
C LEU A 75 7.10 11.18 -2.53
N MET A 76 7.73 11.67 -1.45
CA MET A 76 8.92 12.54 -1.50
C MET A 76 10.20 11.80 -1.94
N VAL A 77 10.03 10.55 -2.33
CA VAL A 77 11.05 9.71 -2.93
C VAL A 77 10.33 9.02 -4.07
N ASP A 78 10.88 9.09 -5.28
CA ASP A 78 10.60 8.10 -6.31
C ASP A 78 11.09 6.76 -5.75
N TYR A 79 10.28 6.14 -4.88
CA TYR A 79 10.43 4.72 -4.60
C TYR A 79 10.05 4.05 -5.92
N GLU A 80 11.04 3.80 -6.77
CA GLU A 80 11.10 2.48 -7.37
C GLU A 80 10.91 1.53 -6.19
N ASN A 81 9.69 0.99 -6.05
CA ASN A 81 9.47 -0.18 -5.22
C ASN A 81 10.63 -1.11 -5.61
N PRO A 82 11.58 -1.42 -4.72
CA PRO A 82 12.70 -2.25 -5.13
C PRO A 82 12.06 -3.49 -5.72
N ILE A 83 12.29 -3.76 -7.00
CA ILE A 83 11.78 -4.97 -7.62
C ILE A 83 12.63 -6.06 -6.97
N PHE A 84 12.13 -6.58 -5.86
CA PHE A 84 12.72 -7.73 -5.21
C PHE A 84 12.52 -8.90 -6.15
N THR A 85 13.60 -9.62 -6.42
CA THR A 85 13.58 -10.89 -7.13
C THR A 85 13.72 -12.03 -6.13
N GLU A 86 13.15 -13.20 -6.44
CA GLU A 86 13.40 -14.40 -5.63
C GLU A 86 14.92 -14.64 -5.55
N GLY A 87 15.42 -14.85 -4.33
CA GLY A 87 16.85 -14.95 -4.05
C GLY A 87 17.55 -13.65 -3.65
N ASP A 88 16.90 -12.48 -3.73
CA ASP A 88 17.50 -11.22 -3.28
C ASP A 88 17.83 -11.27 -1.78
N LEU A 89 19.06 -10.86 -1.45
CA LEU A 89 19.47 -10.63 -0.06
C LEU A 89 18.86 -9.33 0.45
N ILE A 90 18.20 -9.42 1.61
CA ILE A 90 17.48 -8.31 2.21
C ILE A 90 17.84 -8.14 3.68
N ALA A 91 17.67 -6.92 4.16
CA ALA A 91 17.61 -6.60 5.58
C ALA A 91 16.21 -6.08 5.87
N VAL A 92 15.60 -6.59 6.93
CA VAL A 92 14.31 -6.10 7.42
C VAL A 92 14.56 -5.00 8.45
N LYS A 93 13.80 -3.91 8.33
CA LYS A 93 13.83 -2.76 9.24
C LYS A 93 13.17 -3.07 10.61
N PHE A 94 13.52 -4.19 11.24
CA PHE A 94 13.25 -4.44 12.65
C PHE A 94 14.36 -3.87 13.53
N GLU A 95 14.12 -3.73 14.83
CA GLU A 95 15.15 -3.45 15.82
C GLU A 95 15.31 -4.67 16.75
N PRO A 96 16.44 -5.40 16.72
CA PRO A 96 17.59 -5.21 15.83
C PRO A 96 17.29 -5.55 14.36
N MET A 97 18.05 -4.99 13.42
CA MET A 97 17.91 -5.32 12.00
C MET A 97 18.20 -6.80 11.77
N VAL A 98 17.31 -7.47 11.02
CA VAL A 98 17.41 -8.92 10.76
C VAL A 98 17.64 -9.16 9.28
N HIS A 99 18.66 -9.96 8.95
CA HIS A 99 18.98 -10.32 7.58
C HIS A 99 18.18 -11.52 7.10
N GLY A 100 17.91 -11.55 5.80
CA GLY A 100 17.15 -12.61 5.18
C GLY A 100 17.31 -12.65 3.67
N LYS A 101 16.48 -13.48 3.04
CA LYS A 101 16.36 -13.59 1.59
C LYS A 101 14.91 -13.59 1.14
N VAL A 102 14.65 -13.12 -0.07
CA VAL A 102 13.33 -13.20 -0.69
C VAL A 102 13.10 -14.62 -1.19
N VAL A 103 11.99 -15.23 -0.76
CA VAL A 103 11.61 -16.59 -1.15
C VAL A 103 10.60 -16.57 -2.28
N SER A 104 9.62 -15.67 -2.21
CA SER A 104 8.62 -15.55 -3.27
C SER A 104 7.97 -14.18 -3.34
N ILE A 105 7.60 -13.77 -4.55
CA ILE A 105 6.88 -12.54 -4.84
C ILE A 105 5.49 -12.93 -5.35
N PHE A 106 4.43 -12.45 -4.71
CA PHE A 106 3.08 -12.78 -5.12
C PHE A 106 2.70 -11.98 -6.40
N PRO A 107 2.36 -12.66 -7.52
CA PRO A 107 2.14 -12.00 -8.81
C PRO A 107 0.86 -11.16 -8.88
N PHE A 108 -0.06 -11.34 -7.92
CA PHE A 108 -1.33 -10.63 -7.85
C PHE A 108 -1.50 -9.99 -6.46
N GLY A 109 -1.34 -8.67 -6.39
CA GLY A 109 -1.48 -7.92 -5.14
C GLY A 109 -0.12 -7.63 -4.50
N ASN A 110 0.46 -6.50 -4.90
CA ASN A 110 1.79 -6.01 -4.53
C ASN A 110 1.87 -5.51 -3.06
N ASN A 111 1.27 -6.24 -2.12
CA ASN A 111 1.16 -5.80 -0.72
C ASN A 111 2.26 -6.38 0.15
N ASP A 112 2.56 -7.68 0.02
CA ASP A 112 3.59 -8.37 0.82
C ASP A 112 4.52 -9.24 -0.03
N ILE A 113 5.76 -9.41 0.43
CA ILE A 113 6.79 -10.28 -0.13
C ILE A 113 7.11 -11.36 0.89
N ARG A 114 7.19 -12.62 0.45
CA ARG A 114 7.59 -13.73 1.33
C ARG A 114 9.09 -13.73 1.48
N VAL A 115 9.56 -13.59 2.71
CA VAL A 115 10.98 -13.59 3.08
C VAL A 115 11.29 -14.69 4.07
N GLU A 116 12.52 -15.17 4.03
CA GLU A 116 13.11 -16.07 5.00
C GLU A 116 14.12 -15.26 5.82
N LEU A 117 13.94 -15.21 7.14
CA LEU A 117 14.77 -14.45 8.08
C LEU A 117 15.60 -15.39 8.93
N ASN A 118 16.87 -15.02 9.15
CA ASN A 118 17.76 -15.71 10.07
C ASN A 118 17.77 -14.98 11.40
N THR A 119 17.19 -15.58 12.43
CA THR A 119 17.18 -14.99 13.77
C THR A 119 18.51 -15.23 14.49
N SER A 120 18.80 -14.38 15.48
CA SER A 120 20.06 -14.42 16.23
C SER A 120 20.28 -15.71 17.04
N ASP A 121 19.23 -16.48 17.25
CA ASP A 121 19.24 -17.79 17.90
C ASP A 121 19.53 -18.96 16.92
N GLY A 122 19.78 -18.65 15.64
CA GLY A 122 20.10 -19.63 14.60
C GLY A 122 18.89 -20.30 13.95
N ASN A 123 17.67 -19.84 14.27
CA ASN A 123 16.46 -20.33 13.63
C ASN A 123 16.13 -19.58 12.34
N THR A 124 15.31 -20.21 11.51
CA THR A 124 14.85 -19.66 10.24
C THR A 124 13.34 -19.49 10.27
N HIS A 125 12.86 -18.27 10.01
CA HIS A 125 11.44 -17.93 10.01
C HIS A 125 11.00 -17.41 8.66
N THR A 126 9.84 -17.90 8.18
CA THR A 126 9.24 -17.43 6.93
C THR A 126 8.07 -16.50 7.24
N LEU A 127 8.13 -15.27 6.73
CA LEU A 127 7.12 -14.24 6.96
C LEU A 127 6.73 -13.57 5.64
N ASN A 128 5.52 -13.04 5.58
CA ASN A 128 5.10 -12.14 4.52
C ASN A 128 5.24 -10.70 5.06
N LEU A 129 6.05 -9.87 4.40
CA LEU A 129 6.32 -8.49 4.82
C LEU A 129 6.09 -7.49 3.70
N PRO A 130 5.60 -6.29 4.00
CA PRO A 130 5.38 -5.29 2.97
C PRO A 130 6.71 -4.73 2.44
N PRO A 131 6.83 -4.38 1.14
CA PRO A 131 8.09 -3.97 0.51
C PRO A 131 8.80 -2.81 1.19
N HIS A 132 8.06 -1.89 1.81
CA HIS A 132 8.64 -0.72 2.50
C HIS A 132 9.42 -1.08 3.77
N MET A 133 9.22 -2.28 4.33
CA MET A 133 9.97 -2.82 5.47
C MET A 133 11.29 -3.50 5.06
N LEU A 134 11.51 -3.67 3.75
CA LEU A 134 12.65 -4.38 3.21
C LEU A 134 13.68 -3.40 2.63
N VAL A 135 14.96 -3.74 2.76
CA VAL A 135 16.07 -3.05 2.12
C VAL A 135 16.92 -4.10 1.41
N LYS A 136 17.31 -3.85 0.14
CA LYS A 136 18.27 -4.73 -0.55
C LYS A 136 19.66 -4.56 0.08
N VAL A 137 20.31 -5.68 0.37
CA VAL A 137 21.71 -5.67 0.79
C VAL A 137 22.58 -5.83 -0.45
N HIS A 138 23.31 -4.78 -0.82
CA HIS A 138 24.35 -4.89 -1.85
C HIS A 138 25.65 -5.32 -1.18
N GLY A 139 26.18 -6.46 -1.62
CA GLY A 139 27.51 -6.96 -1.24
C GLY A 139 28.61 -6.30 -2.05
#